data_AF-B4I442-F1
#
_entry.id   AF-B4I442-F1
#
_cell.length_a   1.000
_cell.length_b   1.000
_cell.length_c   1.000
_cell.angle_alpha   90.00
_cell.angle_beta   90.00
_cell.angle_gamma   90.00
#
_symmetry.space_group_name_H-M   'P 1'
#
loop_
_entity.id
_entity.type
_entity.pdbx_description
1 polymer ?
#
loop_
_entity_poly.entity_id
_entity_poly.type
_entity_poly.pdbx_seq_one_letter_code
_entity_poly.pdbx_strand_id
1 'polypeptide(L)'
;MTNARKEDEIKREKRKRLDDLLGRSYLEKVRIIRGLTVRQASDADLDLCAKWLNVFRRATKEERWAKDYLVELILRQLQKTGHLSLPFTNLANCRLDLRLLLDDEGRQRLRRFSSRQVVAPKPSINSLARRVLKSSSFEWRRRLRHLDHLEDQFRREEQEVWSQQQTPARGLMPEPPAPPPPPPPTTRKVCRNRKRVKTVGVQAGVPVITPRAERDLCERDQKQREILKRRERDRVQAQLREQDRKRQRTLLAEQQRLDRQSLEKARQVRDRRLREQQQKVKEQRDHERHLLLKRREEQRLWSQRRPHYTFI
;
A
#
# COMPACT_ATOMS: atom_id res chain seq x y z
N MET A 1 20.59 28.41 21.30
CA MET A 1 19.12 28.55 21.52
C MET A 1 18.25 28.35 20.27
N THR A 2 18.80 28.26 19.05
CA THR A 2 18.02 28.25 17.79
C THR A 2 17.66 26.86 17.24
N ASN A 3 18.42 25.81 17.57
CA ASN A 3 18.20 24.47 17.02
C ASN A 3 16.98 23.74 17.62
N ALA A 4 16.70 23.90 18.91
CA ALA A 4 15.55 23.26 19.56
C ALA A 4 14.20 23.78 19.00
N ARG A 5 14.11 25.09 18.73
CA ARG A 5 12.89 25.70 18.14
C ARG A 5 12.60 25.18 16.73
N LYS A 6 13.64 25.01 15.91
CA LYS A 6 13.51 24.44 14.55
C LYS A 6 13.09 22.97 14.58
N GLU A 7 13.63 22.17 15.50
CA GLU A 7 13.20 20.77 15.65
C GLU A 7 11.74 20.64 16.08
N ASP A 8 11.27 21.48 17.00
CA ASP A 8 9.89 21.46 17.45
C ASP A 8 8.92 21.88 16.35
N GLU A 9 9.31 22.84 15.51
CA GLU A 9 8.53 23.25 14.35
C GLU A 9 8.42 22.12 13.31
N ILE A 10 9.52 21.44 13.00
CA ILE A 10 9.52 20.25 12.12
C ILE A 10 8.66 19.13 12.71
N LYS A 11 8.70 18.90 14.03
CA LYS A 11 7.86 17.89 14.70
C LYS A 11 6.38 18.27 14.62
N ARG A 12 6.03 19.54 14.81
CA ARG A 12 4.65 20.04 14.68
C ARG A 12 4.13 19.90 13.26
N GLU A 13 4.94 20.24 12.26
CA GLU A 13 4.53 20.12 10.85
C GLU A 13 4.37 18.66 10.44
N LYS A 14 5.27 17.77 10.85
CA LYS A 14 5.13 16.32 10.63
C LYS A 14 3.85 15.76 11.26
N ARG A 15 3.52 16.19 12.48
CA ARG A 15 2.25 15.81 13.14
C ARG A 15 1.04 16.29 12.34
N LYS A 16 1.05 17.56 11.88
CA LYS A 16 -0.02 18.11 11.06
C LYS A 16 -0.23 17.33 9.76
N ARG A 17 0.85 16.98 9.05
CA ARG A 17 0.79 16.18 7.82
C ARG A 17 0.21 14.78 8.05
N LEU A 18 0.59 14.13 9.16
CA LEU A 18 0.01 12.84 9.55
C LEU A 18 -1.48 12.96 9.87
N ASP A 19 -1.89 14.05 10.51
CA ASP A 19 -3.29 14.31 10.85
C ASP A 19 -4.14 14.51 9.59
N ASP A 20 -3.62 15.25 8.61
CA ASP A 20 -4.28 15.46 7.33
C ASP A 20 -4.40 14.13 6.54
N LEU A 21 -3.36 13.29 6.58
CA LEU A 21 -3.37 11.97 5.93
C LEU A 21 -4.41 11.04 6.56
N LEU A 22 -4.48 10.99 7.89
CA LEU A 22 -5.49 10.23 8.63
C LEU A 22 -6.90 10.74 8.35
N GLY A 23 -7.08 12.06 8.28
CA GLY A 23 -8.37 12.66 7.94
C GLY A 23 -8.85 12.23 6.56
N ARG A 24 -7.98 12.27 5.55
CA ARG A 24 -8.29 11.81 4.18
C ARG A 24 -8.59 10.30 4.15
N SER A 25 -7.75 9.49 4.79
CA SER A 25 -7.95 8.04 4.87
C SER A 25 -9.28 7.68 5.55
N TYR A 26 -9.61 8.36 6.65
CA TYR A 26 -10.89 8.20 7.34
C TYR A 26 -12.07 8.47 6.42
N LEU A 27 -12.07 9.61 5.70
CA LEU A 27 -13.17 9.97 4.80
C LEU A 27 -13.34 8.93 3.69
N GLU A 28 -12.24 8.43 3.14
CA GLU A 28 -12.26 7.40 2.11
C GLU A 28 -12.84 6.09 2.65
N LYS A 29 -12.37 5.61 3.81
CA LYS A 29 -12.93 4.42 4.48
C LYS A 29 -14.42 4.56 4.75
N VAL A 30 -14.87 5.73 5.24
CA VAL A 30 -16.30 6.00 5.47
C VAL A 30 -17.12 5.96 4.18
N ARG A 31 -16.57 6.47 3.07
CA ARG A 31 -17.21 6.40 1.75
C ARG A 31 -17.40 4.96 1.31
N ILE A 32 -16.36 4.15 1.46
CA ILE A 32 -16.40 2.72 1.12
C ILE A 32 -17.40 1.98 2.01
N ILE A 33 -17.37 2.22 3.32
CA ILE A 33 -18.32 1.62 4.27
C ILE A 33 -19.74 1.92 3.80
N ARG A 34 -20.11 3.19 3.58
CA ARG A 34 -21.46 3.55 3.08
C ARG A 34 -21.84 2.80 1.81
N GLY A 35 -20.91 2.62 0.87
CA GLY A 35 -21.15 1.85 -0.35
C GLY A 35 -21.36 0.36 -0.11
N LEU A 36 -20.61 -0.24 0.83
CA LEU A 36 -20.75 -1.65 1.20
C LEU A 36 -22.03 -1.90 1.97
N THR A 37 -22.37 -1.03 2.93
CA THR A 37 -23.56 -1.22 3.75
C THR A 37 -24.83 -1.20 2.91
N VAL A 38 -24.91 -0.32 1.90
CA VAL A 38 -26.06 -0.24 0.98
C VAL A 38 -26.18 -1.46 0.06
N ARG A 39 -25.07 -2.12 -0.26
CA ARG A 39 -25.05 -3.21 -1.26
C ARG A 39 -25.18 -4.60 -0.66
N GLN A 40 -24.71 -4.79 0.58
CA GLN A 40 -24.43 -6.13 1.11
C GLN A 40 -24.85 -6.33 2.57
N ALA A 41 -25.04 -5.26 3.35
CA ALA A 41 -25.30 -5.39 4.77
C ALA A 41 -26.80 -5.52 5.06
N SER A 42 -27.14 -6.10 6.22
CA SER A 42 -28.51 -6.15 6.70
C SER A 42 -29.02 -4.77 7.11
N ASP A 43 -30.34 -4.56 7.14
CA ASP A 43 -30.95 -3.31 7.61
C ASP A 43 -30.53 -2.96 9.06
N ALA A 44 -30.34 -3.99 9.91
CA ALA A 44 -29.82 -3.80 11.27
C ALA A 44 -28.37 -3.28 11.27
N ASP A 45 -27.51 -3.82 10.38
CA ASP A 45 -26.12 -3.38 10.24
C ASP A 45 -26.01 -1.97 9.63
N LEU A 46 -26.94 -1.60 8.75
CA LEU A 46 -27.08 -0.25 8.21
C LEU A 46 -27.29 0.77 9.34
N ASP A 47 -28.23 0.50 10.24
CA ASP A 47 -28.52 1.35 11.39
C ASP A 47 -27.34 1.41 12.38
N LEU A 48 -26.70 0.27 12.64
CA LEU A 48 -25.50 0.21 13.49
C LEU A 48 -24.37 1.04 12.88
N CYS A 49 -24.09 0.89 11.59
CA CYS A 49 -23.10 1.70 10.87
C CYS A 49 -23.41 3.20 11.00
N ALA A 50 -24.66 3.60 10.76
CA ALA A 50 -25.06 5.00 10.87
C ALA A 50 -24.82 5.57 12.28
N LYS A 51 -25.17 4.80 13.32
CA LYS A 51 -24.94 5.16 14.73
C LYS A 51 -23.45 5.32 15.04
N TRP A 52 -22.62 4.34 14.66
CA TRP A 52 -21.18 4.39 14.88
C TRP A 52 -20.49 5.51 14.10
N LEU A 53 -20.88 5.74 12.85
CA LEU A 53 -20.38 6.88 12.08
C LEU A 53 -20.73 8.22 12.74
N ASN A 54 -21.88 8.34 13.41
CA ASN A 54 -22.23 9.53 14.18
C ASN A 54 -21.34 9.69 15.43
N VAL A 55 -21.06 8.60 16.14
CA VAL A 55 -20.11 8.59 17.28
C VAL A 55 -18.72 9.05 16.82
N PHE A 56 -18.22 8.51 15.70
CA PHE A 56 -16.91 8.90 15.15
C PHE A 56 -16.83 10.36 14.69
N ARG A 57 -17.95 10.96 14.29
CA ARG A 57 -18.01 12.41 13.99
C ARG A 57 -17.85 13.27 15.24
N ARG A 58 -18.27 12.76 16.40
CA ARG A 58 -18.20 13.44 17.71
C ARG A 58 -16.90 13.16 18.47
N ALA A 59 -16.16 12.13 18.07
CA ALA A 59 -14.91 11.73 18.71
C ALA A 59 -13.89 12.88 18.78
N THR A 60 -13.20 12.95 19.91
CA THR A 60 -12.24 14.02 20.18
C THR A 60 -10.95 13.84 19.37
N LYS A 61 -10.13 14.90 19.26
CA LYS A 61 -8.80 14.81 18.61
C LYS A 61 -7.88 13.80 19.28
N GLU A 62 -8.10 13.53 20.55
CA GLU A 62 -7.34 12.57 21.35
C GLU A 62 -7.64 11.12 21.00
N GLU A 63 -8.85 10.83 20.54
CA GLU A 63 -9.31 9.51 20.14
C GLU A 63 -9.11 9.23 18.65
N ARG A 64 -8.48 10.14 17.90
CA ARG A 64 -8.33 10.07 16.44
C ARG A 64 -7.79 8.72 15.93
N TRP A 65 -6.85 8.14 16.66
CA TRP A 65 -6.20 6.88 16.31
C TRP A 65 -7.11 5.69 16.61
N ALA A 66 -7.82 5.74 17.74
CA ALA A 66 -8.83 4.75 18.08
C ALA A 66 -9.98 4.77 17.05
N LYS A 67 -10.42 5.97 16.66
CA LYS A 67 -11.40 6.18 15.61
C LYS A 67 -10.96 5.57 14.27
N ASP A 68 -9.76 5.90 13.80
CA ASP A 68 -9.26 5.37 12.52
C ASP A 68 -9.17 3.83 12.52
N TYR A 69 -8.76 3.25 13.64
CA TYR A 69 -8.72 1.80 13.83
C TYR A 69 -10.11 1.17 13.81
N LEU A 70 -11.07 1.71 14.58
CA LEU A 70 -12.43 1.16 14.66
C LEU A 70 -13.16 1.26 13.31
N VAL A 71 -12.91 2.32 12.54
CA VAL A 71 -13.43 2.47 11.17
C VAL A 71 -12.81 1.43 10.24
N GLU A 72 -11.51 1.16 10.35
CA GLU A 72 -10.86 0.07 9.62
C GLU A 72 -11.45 -1.29 10.02
N LEU A 73 -11.78 -1.49 11.30
CA LEU A 73 -12.36 -2.72 11.79
C LEU A 73 -13.78 -2.95 11.24
N ILE A 74 -14.63 -1.92 11.22
CA ILE A 74 -15.95 -1.96 10.56
C ILE A 74 -15.80 -2.34 9.10
N LEU A 75 -14.87 -1.69 8.38
CA LEU A 75 -14.64 -1.97 6.98
C LEU A 75 -14.24 -3.44 6.75
N ARG A 76 -13.32 -3.96 7.57
CA ARG A 76 -12.88 -5.37 7.50
C ARG A 76 -14.02 -6.35 7.78
N GLN A 77 -14.85 -6.08 8.79
CA GLN A 77 -16.00 -6.93 9.12
C GLN A 77 -17.02 -6.94 7.97
N LEU A 78 -17.41 -5.77 7.46
CA LEU A 78 -18.34 -5.69 6.33
C LEU A 78 -17.80 -6.38 5.08
N GLN A 79 -16.50 -6.28 4.79
CA GLN A 79 -15.89 -6.95 3.63
C GLN A 79 -15.78 -8.47 3.77
N LYS A 80 -15.53 -8.98 4.99
CA LYS A 80 -15.27 -10.41 5.22
C LYS A 80 -16.53 -11.19 5.53
N THR A 81 -17.39 -10.64 6.39
CA THR A 81 -18.55 -11.34 6.95
C THR A 81 -19.88 -10.74 6.51
N GLY A 82 -19.89 -9.56 5.89
CA GLY A 82 -21.12 -8.86 5.48
C GLY A 82 -21.92 -8.22 6.63
N HIS A 83 -21.59 -8.57 7.88
CA HIS A 83 -22.28 -8.14 9.08
C HIS A 83 -21.31 -7.56 10.12
N LEU A 84 -21.81 -6.69 10.99
CA LEU A 84 -21.06 -6.17 12.12
C LEU A 84 -21.11 -7.13 13.30
N SER A 85 -19.97 -7.30 13.96
CA SER A 85 -19.87 -8.07 15.20
C SER A 85 -19.38 -7.19 16.35
N LEU A 86 -19.07 -7.77 17.50
CA LEU A 86 -18.50 -7.03 18.62
C LEU A 86 -17.22 -6.29 18.18
N PRO A 87 -16.99 -5.05 18.66
CA PRO A 87 -17.73 -4.32 19.69
C PRO A 87 -18.96 -3.53 19.19
N PHE A 88 -19.30 -3.60 17.89
CA PHE A 88 -20.25 -2.68 17.25
C PHE A 88 -21.72 -3.01 17.48
N THR A 89 -22.02 -4.27 17.79
CA THR A 89 -23.40 -4.72 18.08
C THR A 89 -23.91 -4.24 19.44
N ASN A 90 -23.02 -3.91 20.38
CA ASN A 90 -23.42 -3.39 21.69
C ASN A 90 -23.46 -1.86 21.69
N LEU A 91 -24.67 -1.29 21.61
CA LEU A 91 -24.88 0.16 21.59
C LEU A 91 -24.50 0.88 22.88
N ALA A 92 -24.36 0.17 24.02
CA ALA A 92 -23.83 0.79 25.24
C ALA A 92 -22.40 1.30 25.04
N ASN A 93 -21.65 0.66 24.13
CA ASN A 93 -20.29 1.05 23.80
C ASN A 93 -20.21 2.42 23.11
N CYS A 94 -21.29 2.93 22.52
CA CYS A 94 -21.32 4.25 21.88
C CYS A 94 -21.12 5.41 22.87
N ARG A 95 -21.23 5.15 24.19
CA ARG A 95 -21.01 6.14 25.25
C ARG A 95 -19.61 6.03 25.89
N LEU A 96 -18.85 5.00 25.55
CA LEU A 96 -17.52 4.77 26.09
C LEU A 96 -16.46 5.52 25.28
N ASP A 97 -15.34 5.84 25.93
CA ASP A 97 -14.13 6.31 25.23
C ASP A 97 -13.70 5.25 24.20
N LEU A 98 -13.45 5.69 22.97
CA LEU A 98 -13.10 4.80 21.86
C LEU A 98 -11.83 3.98 22.14
N ARG A 99 -10.93 4.47 23.00
CA ARG A 99 -9.71 3.78 23.41
C ARG A 99 -9.98 2.50 24.19
N LEU A 100 -11.11 2.45 24.92
CA LEU A 100 -11.51 1.28 25.71
C LEU A 100 -12.04 0.14 24.84
N LEU A 101 -12.53 0.47 23.64
CA LEU A 101 -13.08 -0.47 22.67
C LEU A 101 -12.02 -1.14 21.80
N LEU A 102 -10.75 -0.76 21.95
CA LEU A 102 -9.65 -1.35 21.20
C LEU A 102 -9.38 -2.77 21.69
N ASP A 103 -9.25 -3.68 20.75
CA ASP A 103 -8.65 -5.00 20.96
C ASP A 103 -7.13 -4.89 21.17
N ASP A 104 -6.46 -6.02 21.40
CA ASP A 104 -5.02 -6.01 21.66
C ASP A 104 -4.21 -5.51 20.46
N GLU A 105 -4.66 -5.75 19.23
CA GLU A 105 -4.03 -5.20 18.02
C GLU A 105 -4.17 -3.67 17.98
N GLY A 106 -5.37 -3.13 18.21
CA GLY A 106 -5.65 -1.71 18.28
C GLY A 106 -4.86 -1.00 19.38
N ARG A 107 -4.77 -1.62 20.56
CA ARG A 107 -3.95 -1.13 21.69
C ARG A 107 -2.47 -1.10 21.33
N GLN A 108 -1.96 -2.13 20.67
CA GLN A 108 -0.56 -2.16 20.21
C GLN A 108 -0.28 -1.08 19.17
N ARG A 109 -1.19 -0.87 18.20
CA ARG A 109 -1.06 0.22 17.22
C ARG A 109 -1.03 1.58 17.91
N LEU A 110 -1.93 1.83 18.85
CA LEU A 110 -1.96 3.09 19.60
C LEU A 110 -0.65 3.34 20.39
N ARG A 111 -0.05 2.29 20.96
CA ARG A 111 1.25 2.36 21.65
C ARG A 111 2.41 2.68 20.70
N ARG A 112 2.35 2.28 19.42
CA ARG A 112 3.39 2.63 18.43
C ARG A 112 3.36 4.13 18.08
N PHE A 113 2.19 4.75 18.11
CA PHE A 113 2.02 6.17 17.78
C PHE A 113 2.13 7.11 18.99
N SER A 114 1.83 6.61 20.19
CA SER A 114 2.18 7.30 21.43
C SER A 114 3.68 7.15 21.63
N SER A 115 4.46 8.14 21.18
CA SER A 115 5.92 8.17 21.32
C SER A 115 6.29 7.68 22.71
N ARG A 116 7.24 6.73 22.79
CA ARG A 116 7.90 6.27 24.02
C ARG A 116 8.11 7.45 24.97
N GLN A 117 7.17 7.70 25.88
CA GLN A 117 7.51 8.25 27.16
C GLN A 117 8.29 7.11 27.79
N VAL A 118 9.61 7.19 27.67
CA VAL A 118 10.53 6.44 28.52
C VAL A 118 10.32 6.99 29.91
N VAL A 119 9.22 6.60 30.55
CA VAL A 119 9.14 6.60 32.00
C VAL A 119 9.98 5.41 32.38
N ALA A 120 11.23 5.69 32.77
CA ALA A 120 12.06 4.70 33.43
C ALA A 120 11.19 4.03 34.52
N PRO A 121 11.20 2.69 34.64
CA PRO A 121 10.62 2.05 35.79
C PRO A 121 11.20 2.73 37.03
N LYS A 122 10.37 3.38 37.83
CA LYS A 122 10.81 3.92 39.13
C LYS A 122 11.50 2.78 39.86
N PRO A 123 12.79 2.88 40.21
CA PRO A 123 13.39 1.90 41.08
C PRO A 123 12.67 2.04 42.43
N SER A 124 11.88 1.02 42.77
CA SER A 124 11.41 0.82 44.13
C SER A 124 12.65 0.71 45.01
N ILE A 125 12.91 1.75 45.79
CA ILE A 125 13.90 1.81 46.85
C ILE A 125 13.50 0.74 47.87
N ASN A 126 13.97 -0.51 47.72
CA ASN A 126 13.98 -1.55 48.78
C ASN A 126 14.58 -2.91 48.37
N SER A 127 15.61 -2.97 47.51
CA SER A 127 16.27 -4.26 47.21
C SER A 127 17.79 -4.24 47.14
N LEU A 128 18.43 -3.34 47.89
CA LEU A 128 19.89 -3.36 48.11
C LEU A 128 20.27 -3.97 49.47
N ALA A 129 19.54 -4.98 49.92
CA ALA A 129 19.95 -5.75 51.10
C ALA A 129 19.94 -7.25 50.80
N ARG A 130 21.15 -7.75 50.57
CA ARG A 130 21.57 -9.14 50.81
C ARG A 130 20.80 -10.22 50.05
N ARG A 131 21.44 -10.75 49.00
CA ARG A 131 21.57 -12.19 48.79
C ARG A 131 22.59 -12.49 47.69
N VAL A 132 23.81 -12.80 48.12
CA VAL A 132 24.72 -13.67 47.38
C VAL A 132 24.07 -15.06 47.37
N LEU A 133 23.19 -15.31 46.40
CA LEU A 133 22.69 -16.64 46.11
C LEU A 133 23.42 -17.12 44.86
N LYS A 134 24.20 -18.19 45.06
CA LYS A 134 24.85 -18.97 44.01
C LYS A 134 23.88 -19.13 42.84
N SER A 135 24.25 -18.58 41.69
CA SER A 135 23.49 -18.71 40.44
C SER A 135 23.13 -20.17 40.22
N SER A 136 21.88 -20.50 40.51
CA SER A 136 21.38 -21.86 40.45
C SER A 136 21.44 -22.32 39.00
N SER A 137 21.85 -23.57 38.80
CA SER A 137 21.78 -24.29 37.52
C SER A 137 20.39 -24.21 36.85
N PHE A 138 19.36 -23.74 37.55
CA PHE A 138 18.03 -23.52 37.03
C PHE A 138 17.82 -22.16 36.34
N GLU A 139 18.48 -21.10 36.83
CA GLU A 139 18.40 -19.74 36.26
C GLU A 139 18.96 -19.68 34.84
N TRP A 140 20.11 -20.31 34.59
CA TRP A 140 20.71 -20.31 33.25
C TRP A 140 19.88 -21.13 32.26
N ARG A 141 19.27 -22.24 32.68
CA ARG A 141 18.35 -23.03 31.84
C ARG A 141 17.09 -22.24 31.48
N ARG A 142 16.57 -21.45 32.41
CA ARG A 142 15.45 -20.54 32.14
C ARG A 142 15.84 -19.43 31.16
N ARG A 143 17.05 -18.87 31.31
CA ARG A 143 17.59 -17.85 30.39
C ARG A 143 17.86 -18.42 28.99
N LEU A 144 18.41 -19.63 28.87
CA LEU A 144 18.58 -20.28 27.57
C LEU A 144 17.26 -20.54 26.87
N ARG A 145 16.27 -21.13 27.57
CA ARG A 145 14.94 -21.36 26.98
C ARG A 145 14.25 -20.07 26.57
N HIS A 146 14.49 -18.99 27.31
CA HIS A 146 13.98 -17.68 26.95
C HIS A 146 14.66 -17.12 25.69
N LEU A 147 15.99 -17.30 25.57
CA LEU A 147 16.73 -16.93 24.35
C LEU A 147 16.32 -17.78 23.14
N ASP A 148 16.11 -19.09 23.31
CA ASP A 148 15.58 -19.98 22.26
C ASP A 148 14.17 -19.55 21.83
N HIS A 149 13.31 -19.21 22.79
CA HIS A 149 11.96 -18.72 22.49
C HIS A 149 11.96 -17.39 21.72
N LEU A 150 12.84 -16.47 22.07
CA LEU A 150 13.02 -15.21 21.34
C LEU A 150 13.60 -15.46 19.93
N GLU A 151 14.47 -16.45 19.78
CA GLU A 151 15.01 -16.86 18.48
C GLU A 151 13.92 -17.48 17.60
N ASP A 152 13.04 -18.31 18.15
CA ASP A 152 11.89 -18.86 17.44
C ASP A 152 10.90 -17.77 17.02
N GLN A 153 10.64 -16.77 17.88
CA GLN A 153 9.83 -15.61 17.52
C GLN A 153 10.46 -14.83 16.36
N PHE A 154 11.77 -14.57 16.44
CA PHE A 154 12.46 -13.84 15.37
C PHE A 154 12.47 -14.62 14.05
N ARG A 155 12.67 -15.94 14.08
CA ARG A 155 12.59 -16.79 12.87
C ARG A 155 11.19 -16.80 12.25
N ARG A 156 10.13 -16.82 13.07
CA ARG A 156 8.74 -16.75 12.60
C ARG A 156 8.41 -15.39 12.00
N GLU A 157 8.86 -14.30 12.63
CA GLU A 157 8.71 -12.95 12.08
C GLU A 157 9.48 -12.78 10.76
N GLU A 158 10.69 -13.35 10.64
CA GLU A 158 11.41 -13.37 9.37
C GLU A 158 10.63 -14.19 8.32
N GLN A 159 10.12 -15.37 8.65
CA GLN A 159 9.28 -16.15 7.74
C GLN A 159 8.01 -15.42 7.32
N GLU A 160 7.35 -14.67 8.20
CA GLU A 160 6.20 -13.83 7.85
C GLU A 160 6.60 -12.67 6.93
N VAL A 161 7.74 -12.01 7.18
CA VAL A 161 8.25 -10.93 6.31
C VAL A 161 8.62 -11.46 4.93
N TRP A 162 9.20 -12.65 4.84
CA TRP A 162 9.48 -13.32 3.57
C TRP A 162 8.20 -13.80 2.87
N SER A 163 7.21 -14.28 3.60
CA SER A 163 5.90 -14.69 3.06
C SER A 163 5.09 -13.50 2.55
N GLN A 164 5.16 -12.35 3.23
CA GLN A 164 4.56 -11.09 2.77
C GLN A 164 5.27 -10.48 1.55
N GLN A 165 6.57 -10.76 1.37
CA GLN A 165 7.29 -10.37 0.15
C GLN A 165 7.02 -11.31 -1.03
N GLN A 166 6.66 -12.57 -0.75
CA GLN A 166 6.33 -13.59 -1.75
C GLN A 166 4.85 -13.69 -2.09
N THR A 167 3.93 -13.00 -1.43
CA THR A 167 2.59 -12.82 -2.01
C THR A 167 2.76 -12.05 -3.32
N PRO A 168 2.63 -12.69 -4.50
CA PRO A 168 2.53 -11.91 -5.72
C PRO A 168 1.32 -11.02 -5.52
N ALA A 169 1.46 -9.74 -5.82
CA ALA A 169 0.33 -8.84 -5.90
C ALA A 169 -0.69 -9.44 -6.87
N ARG A 170 -1.64 -10.22 -6.36
CA ARG A 170 -2.78 -10.78 -7.10
C ARG A 170 -3.81 -9.70 -7.47
N GLY A 171 -3.40 -8.44 -7.44
CA GLY A 171 -4.17 -7.30 -7.87
C GLY A 171 -3.22 -6.25 -8.38
N LEU A 172 -2.68 -6.48 -9.58
CA LEU A 172 -2.22 -5.48 -10.56
C LEU A 172 -1.70 -6.24 -11.81
N MET A 173 -2.44 -7.26 -12.26
CA MET A 173 -2.50 -7.46 -13.70
C MET A 173 -3.34 -6.30 -14.24
N PRO A 174 -2.85 -5.52 -15.21
CA PRO A 174 -3.72 -4.64 -15.97
C PRO A 174 -4.81 -5.53 -16.54
N GLU A 175 -6.05 -5.26 -16.18
CA GLU A 175 -7.19 -5.82 -16.89
C GLU A 175 -6.93 -5.57 -18.39
N PRO A 176 -6.97 -6.60 -19.24
CA PRO A 176 -6.75 -6.41 -20.67
C PRO A 176 -7.74 -5.34 -21.14
N PRO A 177 -7.31 -4.35 -21.94
CA PRO A 177 -8.19 -3.26 -22.33
C PRO A 177 -9.46 -3.87 -22.94
N ALA A 178 -10.60 -3.52 -22.35
CA ALA A 178 -11.91 -3.95 -22.84
C ALA A 178 -11.95 -3.79 -24.36
N PRO A 179 -12.42 -4.81 -25.11
CA PRO A 179 -12.54 -4.69 -26.55
C PRO A 179 -13.36 -3.43 -26.87
N PRO A 180 -12.95 -2.63 -27.87
CA PRO A 180 -13.65 -1.41 -28.20
C PRO A 180 -15.13 -1.73 -28.42
N PRO A 181 -16.06 -0.89 -27.90
CA PRO A 181 -17.47 -1.11 -28.12
C PRO A 181 -17.70 -1.26 -29.64
N PRO A 182 -18.51 -2.24 -30.07
CA PRO A 182 -18.80 -2.40 -31.48
C PRO A 182 -19.29 -1.06 -32.01
N PRO A 183 -18.83 -0.64 -33.21
CA PRO A 183 -19.29 0.62 -33.78
C PRO A 183 -20.82 0.62 -33.79
N PRO A 184 -21.48 1.76 -33.51
CA PRO A 184 -22.93 1.83 -33.58
C PRO A 184 -23.37 1.25 -34.92
N PRO A 185 -24.46 0.45 -34.96
CA PRO A 185 -24.94 -0.12 -36.20
C PRO A 185 -25.10 1.06 -37.17
N THR A 186 -24.22 1.10 -38.17
CA THR A 186 -24.40 1.99 -39.29
C THR A 186 -25.70 1.53 -39.89
N THR A 187 -26.76 2.30 -39.67
CA THR A 187 -27.96 2.20 -40.48
C THR A 187 -27.46 2.38 -41.90
N ARG A 188 -27.20 1.26 -42.58
CA ARG A 188 -27.05 1.20 -44.03
C ARG A 188 -28.33 1.84 -44.54
N LYS A 189 -28.28 3.13 -44.86
CA LYS A 189 -29.23 3.71 -45.81
C LYS A 189 -28.99 2.91 -47.08
N VAL A 190 -29.79 1.88 -47.24
CA VAL A 190 -30.04 1.22 -48.52
C VAL A 190 -30.59 2.35 -49.38
N CYS A 191 -29.70 3.05 -50.07
CA CYS A 191 -30.08 3.83 -51.23
C CYS A 191 -30.65 2.82 -52.20
N ARG A 192 -31.99 2.72 -52.22
CA ARG A 192 -32.72 2.06 -53.29
C ARG A 192 -32.33 2.78 -54.57
N ASN A 193 -31.35 2.24 -55.29
CA ASN A 193 -31.11 2.59 -56.68
C ASN A 193 -32.34 2.13 -57.47
N ARG A 194 -33.35 3.00 -57.55
CA ARG A 194 -34.37 2.91 -58.58
C ARG A 194 -33.68 3.19 -59.91
N LYS A 195 -33.18 2.13 -60.55
CA LYS A 195 -32.89 2.13 -61.98
C LYS A 195 -34.22 2.36 -62.71
N ARG A 196 -34.56 3.63 -62.94
CA ARG A 196 -35.52 4.00 -63.99
C ARG A 196 -34.73 4.00 -65.28
N VAL A 197 -34.73 2.86 -65.96
CA VAL A 197 -34.44 2.80 -67.39
C VAL A 197 -35.59 3.55 -68.07
N LYS A 198 -35.32 4.79 -68.48
CA LYS A 198 -36.06 5.44 -69.55
C LYS A 198 -35.12 5.49 -70.74
N THR A 199 -35.28 4.53 -71.63
CA THR A 199 -34.87 4.65 -73.02
C THR A 199 -35.70 5.77 -73.62
N VAL A 200 -35.11 6.95 -73.73
CA VAL A 200 -35.56 7.98 -74.67
C VAL A 200 -34.40 8.16 -75.62
N GLY A 201 -34.62 7.78 -76.88
CA GLY A 201 -33.70 8.07 -77.95
C GLY A 201 -33.50 9.58 -78.02
N VAL A 202 -32.26 10.02 -77.83
CA VAL A 202 -31.86 11.38 -78.14
C VAL A 202 -30.63 11.26 -79.02
N GLN A 203 -30.80 11.77 -80.22
CA GLN A 203 -29.80 11.84 -81.26
C GLN A 203 -28.52 12.50 -80.72
N ALA A 204 -27.40 12.07 -81.27
CA ALA A 204 -26.08 12.65 -81.06
C ALA A 204 -26.07 14.13 -81.46
N GLY A 205 -26.42 15.00 -80.51
CA GLY A 205 -26.03 16.41 -80.53
C GLY A 205 -24.74 16.54 -79.75
N VAL A 206 -23.68 16.99 -80.41
CA VAL A 206 -22.42 17.38 -79.77
C VAL A 206 -22.77 18.31 -78.60
N PRO A 207 -22.40 18.00 -77.35
CA PRO A 207 -22.73 18.86 -76.23
C PRO A 207 -21.94 20.17 -76.39
N VAL A 208 -22.62 21.20 -76.88
CA VAL A 208 -22.10 22.56 -76.83
C VAL A 208 -22.11 22.95 -75.35
N ILE A 209 -20.94 22.86 -74.73
CA ILE A 209 -20.76 23.19 -73.33
C ILE A 209 -21.00 24.70 -73.23
N THR A 210 -22.06 25.09 -72.54
CA THR A 210 -22.32 26.51 -72.28
C THR A 210 -21.19 27.07 -71.39
N PRO A 211 -20.73 28.32 -71.58
CA PRO A 211 -19.64 28.93 -70.80
C PRO A 211 -19.85 28.89 -69.27
N ARG A 212 -21.11 28.81 -68.82
CA ARG A 212 -21.50 28.68 -67.42
C ARG A 212 -21.18 27.29 -66.86
N ALA A 213 -21.36 26.24 -67.66
CA ALA A 213 -21.02 24.86 -67.28
C ALA A 213 -19.50 24.64 -67.21
N GLU A 214 -18.71 25.33 -68.05
CA GLU A 214 -17.24 25.31 -67.97
C GLU A 214 -16.71 25.91 -66.67
N ARG A 215 -17.28 27.05 -66.22
CA ARG A 215 -16.95 27.64 -64.92
C ARG A 215 -17.26 26.69 -63.76
N ASP A 216 -18.43 26.06 -63.76
CA ASP A 216 -18.84 25.13 -62.71
C ASP A 216 -17.92 23.89 -62.63
N LEU A 217 -17.44 23.39 -63.77
CA LEU A 217 -16.47 22.29 -63.81
C LEU A 217 -15.11 22.71 -63.26
N CYS A 218 -14.63 23.89 -63.64
CA CYS A 218 -13.36 24.43 -63.15
C CYS A 218 -13.39 24.68 -61.62
N GLU A 219 -14.50 25.23 -61.09
CA GLU A 219 -14.69 25.40 -59.64
C GLU A 219 -14.73 24.07 -58.88
N ARG A 220 -15.36 23.04 -59.45
CA ARG A 220 -15.38 21.69 -58.85
C ARG A 220 -13.98 21.09 -58.78
N ASP A 221 -13.20 21.20 -59.85
CA ASP A 221 -11.82 20.73 -59.88
C ASP A 221 -10.94 21.48 -58.88
N GLN A 222 -11.13 22.80 -58.77
CA GLN A 222 -10.40 23.61 -57.79
C GLN A 222 -10.76 23.20 -56.35
N LYS A 223 -12.04 22.98 -56.05
CA LYS A 223 -12.51 22.46 -54.76
C LYS A 223 -11.97 21.06 -54.47
N GLN A 224 -11.94 20.17 -55.45
CA GLN A 224 -11.36 18.82 -55.29
C GLN A 224 -9.87 18.89 -54.94
N ARG A 225 -9.10 19.72 -55.67
CA ARG A 225 -7.67 19.94 -55.37
C ARG A 225 -7.46 20.51 -53.98
N GLU A 226 -8.31 21.42 -53.54
CA GLU A 226 -8.23 22.00 -52.19
C GLU A 226 -8.54 20.96 -51.10
N ILE A 227 -9.55 20.11 -51.30
CA ILE A 227 -9.88 19.02 -50.39
C ILE A 227 -8.70 18.05 -50.26
N LEU A 228 -8.05 17.69 -51.36
CA LEU A 228 -6.87 16.82 -51.33
C LEU A 228 -5.72 17.45 -50.53
N LYS A 229 -5.43 18.74 -50.76
CA LYS A 229 -4.41 19.47 -49.98
C LYS A 229 -4.71 19.52 -48.49
N ARG A 230 -5.98 19.74 -48.10
CA ARG A 230 -6.39 19.72 -46.67
C ARG A 230 -6.18 18.33 -46.07
N ARG A 231 -6.62 17.27 -46.76
CA ARG A 231 -6.42 15.88 -46.32
C ARG A 231 -4.95 15.52 -46.16
N GLU A 232 -4.09 15.99 -47.06
CA GLU A 232 -2.65 15.78 -46.97
C GLU A 232 -2.05 16.47 -45.74
N ARG A 233 -2.40 17.74 -45.49
CA ARG A 233 -1.99 18.47 -44.28
C ARG A 233 -2.45 17.76 -43.00
N ASP A 234 -3.70 17.31 -42.97
CA ASP A 234 -4.26 16.60 -41.82
C ASP A 234 -3.54 15.26 -41.57
N ARG A 235 -3.18 14.53 -42.64
CA ARG A 235 -2.39 13.29 -42.54
C ARG A 235 -1.01 13.55 -41.96
N VAL A 236 -0.29 14.55 -42.48
CA VAL A 236 1.05 14.91 -41.98
C VAL A 236 0.98 15.37 -40.52
N GLN A 237 -0.02 16.19 -40.16
CA GLN A 237 -0.19 16.64 -38.79
C GLN A 237 -0.55 15.50 -37.84
N ALA A 238 -1.38 14.54 -38.28
CA ALA A 238 -1.70 13.35 -37.50
C ALA A 238 -0.46 12.48 -37.28
N GLN A 239 0.36 12.28 -38.32
CA GLN A 239 1.62 11.52 -38.20
C GLN A 239 2.59 12.18 -37.23
N LEU A 240 2.72 13.50 -37.25
CA LEU A 240 3.59 14.22 -36.31
C LEU A 240 3.12 14.03 -34.86
N ARG A 241 1.82 14.22 -34.60
CA ARG A 241 1.23 13.98 -33.28
C ARG A 241 1.40 12.54 -32.82
N GLU A 242 1.33 11.58 -33.74
CA GLU A 242 1.56 10.18 -33.43
C GLU A 242 3.02 9.89 -33.10
N GLN A 243 3.97 10.48 -33.83
CA GLN A 243 5.40 10.39 -33.50
C GLN A 243 5.71 10.98 -32.13
N ASP A 244 5.14 12.15 -31.80
CA ASP A 244 5.35 12.78 -30.49
C ASP A 244 4.81 11.90 -29.36
N ARG A 245 3.62 11.33 -29.53
CA ARG A 245 3.07 10.37 -28.57
C ARG A 245 3.95 9.13 -28.43
N LYS A 246 4.52 8.62 -29.53
CA LYS A 246 5.46 7.49 -29.50
C LYS A 246 6.73 7.86 -28.74
N ARG A 247 7.33 9.02 -29.00
CA ARG A 247 8.52 9.53 -28.28
C ARG A 247 8.25 9.71 -26.78
N GLN A 248 7.09 10.24 -26.42
CA GLN A 248 6.70 10.37 -25.01
C GLN A 248 6.56 9.00 -24.34
N ARG A 249 5.94 8.02 -25.01
CA ARG A 249 5.83 6.65 -24.49
C ARG A 249 7.19 5.99 -24.31
N THR A 250 8.12 6.18 -25.25
CA THR A 250 9.47 5.60 -25.12
C THR A 250 10.24 6.22 -23.97
N LEU A 251 10.18 7.55 -23.79
CA LEU A 251 10.83 8.23 -22.67
C LEU A 251 10.27 7.79 -21.32
N LEU A 252 8.93 7.67 -21.19
CA LEU A 252 8.29 7.18 -19.98
C LEU A 252 8.66 5.71 -19.69
N ALA A 253 8.71 4.87 -20.71
CA ALA A 253 9.10 3.47 -20.55
C ALA A 253 10.58 3.34 -20.10
N GLU A 254 11.46 4.17 -20.64
CA GLU A 254 12.86 4.24 -20.23
C GLU A 254 13.01 4.70 -18.78
N GLN A 255 12.30 5.77 -18.40
CA GLN A 255 12.29 6.27 -17.03
C GLN A 255 11.82 5.19 -16.04
N GLN A 256 10.70 4.52 -16.35
CA GLN A 256 10.20 3.42 -15.53
C GLN A 256 11.21 2.26 -15.43
N ARG A 257 11.96 1.97 -16.49
CA ARG A 257 13.01 0.95 -16.47
C ARG A 257 14.14 1.33 -15.51
N LEU A 258 14.59 2.59 -15.55
CA LEU A 258 15.63 3.10 -14.64
C LEU A 258 15.15 3.11 -13.19
N ASP A 259 13.91 3.51 -12.93
CA ASP A 259 13.33 3.48 -11.59
C ASP A 259 13.27 2.06 -11.03
N ARG A 260 12.86 1.07 -11.84
CA ARG A 260 12.87 -0.35 -11.44
C ARG A 260 14.28 -0.82 -11.09
N GLN A 261 15.29 -0.48 -11.90
CA GLN A 261 16.69 -0.82 -11.61
C GLN A 261 17.20 -0.17 -10.33
N SER A 262 16.84 1.09 -10.08
CA SER A 262 17.20 1.81 -8.86
C SER A 262 16.59 1.15 -7.61
N LEU A 263 15.30 0.81 -7.67
CA LEU A 263 14.60 0.11 -6.60
C LEU A 263 15.19 -1.27 -6.33
N GLU A 264 15.58 -2.01 -7.37
CA GLU A 264 16.22 -3.31 -7.23
C GLU A 264 17.59 -3.20 -6.54
N LYS A 265 18.43 -2.24 -6.96
CA LYS A 265 19.69 -1.95 -6.28
C LYS A 265 19.48 -1.56 -4.81
N ALA A 266 18.48 -0.74 -4.52
CA ALA A 266 18.15 -0.36 -3.15
C ALA A 266 17.73 -1.57 -2.29
N ARG A 267 16.96 -2.51 -2.85
CA ARG A 267 16.61 -3.79 -2.19
C ARG A 267 17.87 -4.62 -1.92
N GLN A 268 18.74 -4.80 -2.90
CA GLN A 268 20.00 -5.54 -2.73
C GLN A 268 20.88 -4.94 -1.62
N VAL A 269 20.99 -3.61 -1.55
CA VAL A 269 21.74 -2.92 -0.47
C VAL A 269 21.11 -3.20 0.89
N ARG A 270 19.79 -3.14 1.00
CA ARG A 270 19.08 -3.45 2.24
C ARG A 270 19.31 -4.90 2.67
N ASP A 271 19.20 -5.84 1.74
CA ASP A 271 19.37 -7.27 2.02
C ASP A 271 20.82 -7.59 2.44
N ARG A 272 21.80 -6.96 1.78
CA ARG A 272 23.21 -7.07 2.17
C ARG A 272 23.43 -6.57 3.59
N ARG A 273 22.90 -5.39 3.94
CA ARG A 273 23.00 -4.85 5.30
C ARG A 273 22.36 -5.77 6.34
N LEU A 274 21.23 -6.39 6.01
CA LEU A 274 20.55 -7.33 6.89
C LEU A 274 21.43 -8.57 7.13
N ARG A 275 22.02 -9.15 6.07
CA ARG A 275 22.94 -10.29 6.18
C ARG A 275 24.17 -9.95 7.01
N GLU A 276 24.76 -8.77 6.81
CA GLU A 276 25.91 -8.30 7.59
C GLU A 276 25.54 -8.14 9.08
N GLN A 277 24.34 -7.64 9.40
CA GLN A 277 23.85 -7.57 10.77
C GLN A 277 23.63 -8.96 11.39
N GLN A 278 23.02 -9.87 10.64
CA GLN A 278 22.82 -11.26 11.10
C GLN A 278 24.17 -11.95 11.37
N GLN A 279 25.17 -11.74 10.51
CA GLN A 279 26.52 -12.26 10.72
C GLN A 279 27.15 -11.69 11.99
N LYS A 280 27.08 -10.38 12.23
CA LYS A 280 27.59 -9.77 13.47
C LYS A 280 26.92 -10.32 14.72
N VAL A 281 25.60 -10.49 14.70
CA VAL A 281 24.86 -11.08 15.84
C VAL A 281 25.29 -12.54 16.05
N LYS A 282 25.48 -13.30 14.97
CA LYS A 282 25.99 -14.67 15.05
C LYS A 282 27.40 -14.73 15.64
N GLU A 283 28.32 -13.90 15.17
CA GLU A 283 29.68 -13.79 15.68
C GLU A 283 29.70 -13.44 17.18
N GLN A 284 28.86 -12.49 17.61
CA GLN A 284 28.72 -12.16 19.03
C GLN A 284 28.24 -13.35 19.86
N ARG A 285 27.22 -14.08 19.39
CA ARG A 285 26.71 -15.28 20.05
C ARG A 285 27.77 -16.37 20.13
N ASP A 286 28.50 -16.61 19.05
CA ASP A 286 29.56 -17.61 18.99
C ASP A 286 30.74 -17.23 19.91
N HIS A 287 31.08 -15.95 19.97
CA HIS A 287 32.09 -15.43 20.90
C HIS A 287 31.67 -15.64 22.37
N GLU A 288 30.44 -15.30 22.74
CA GLU A 288 29.92 -15.53 24.10
C GLU A 288 29.91 -17.02 24.45
N ARG A 289 29.47 -17.88 23.52
CA ARG A 289 29.51 -19.34 23.69
C ARG A 289 30.93 -19.82 23.93
N HIS A 290 31.88 -19.33 23.14
CA HIS A 290 33.30 -19.66 23.31
C HIS A 290 33.83 -19.24 24.70
N LEU A 291 33.50 -18.04 25.17
CA LEU A 291 33.91 -17.59 26.51
C LEU A 291 33.32 -18.46 27.63
N LEU A 292 32.06 -18.90 27.49
CA LEU A 292 31.43 -19.80 28.45
C LEU A 292 32.08 -21.19 28.46
N LEU A 293 32.40 -21.74 27.29
CA LEU A 293 33.11 -23.01 27.17
C LEU A 293 34.50 -22.93 27.80
N LYS A 294 35.26 -21.86 27.48
CA LYS A 294 36.58 -21.61 28.06
C LYS A 294 36.51 -21.52 29.59
N ARG A 295 35.55 -20.77 30.14
CA ARG A 295 35.35 -20.67 31.59
C ARG A 295 35.03 -22.03 32.23
N ARG A 296 34.27 -22.88 31.54
CA ARG A 296 33.94 -24.23 32.01
C ARG A 296 35.16 -25.15 32.01
N GLU A 297 36.01 -25.07 31.00
CA GLU A 297 37.27 -25.82 30.92
C GLU A 297 38.24 -25.39 32.01
N GLU A 298 38.40 -24.08 32.21
CA GLU A 298 39.18 -23.54 33.33
C GLU A 298 38.65 -24.08 34.67
N GLN A 299 37.33 -24.06 34.90
CA GLN A 299 36.74 -24.60 36.13
C GLN A 299 37.01 -26.10 36.33
N ARG A 300 37.04 -26.89 35.25
CA ARG A 300 37.43 -28.31 35.30
C ARG A 300 38.89 -28.46 35.70
N LEU A 301 39.79 -27.67 35.11
CA LEU A 301 41.22 -27.66 35.46
C LEU A 301 41.44 -27.24 36.91
N TRP A 302 40.74 -26.21 37.39
CA TRP A 302 40.78 -25.79 38.80
C TRP A 302 40.29 -26.88 39.76
N SER A 303 39.27 -27.65 39.34
CA SER A 303 38.74 -28.75 40.16
C SER A 303 39.70 -29.94 40.21
N GLN A 304 40.44 -30.22 39.13
CA GLN A 304 41.49 -31.25 39.11
C GLN A 304 42.75 -30.86 39.90
N ARG A 305 43.04 -29.55 40.01
CA ARG A 305 44.20 -29.03 40.75
C ARG A 305 43.96 -28.83 42.25
N ARG A 306 42.75 -29.07 42.77
CA ARG A 306 42.51 -29.03 44.22
C ARG A 306 43.13 -30.28 44.86
N PRO A 307 44.14 -30.14 45.74
CA PRO A 307 44.60 -31.27 46.53
C PRO A 307 43.43 -31.75 47.39
N HIS A 308 43.13 -33.04 47.33
CA HIS A 308 42.33 -33.67 48.37
C HIS A 308 43.12 -33.56 49.67
N TYR A 309 42.86 -32.52 50.46
CA TYR A 309 43.26 -32.50 51.86
C TYR A 309 42.45 -33.56 52.59
N THR A 310 43.02 -34.77 52.62
CA THR A 310 42.65 -35.80 53.58
C THR A 310 43.09 -35.31 54.95
N PHE A 311 42.13 -34.84 55.75
CA PHE A 311 42.30 -34.69 57.19
C PHE A 311 42.50 -36.10 57.76
N ILE A 312 43.67 -36.35 58.35
CA ILE A 312 43.94 -37.46 59.27
C ILE A 312 43.75 -36.93 60.68
#